data_AF-A0A9P6YNS9-F1
#
_entry.id   AF-A0A9P6YNS9-F1
#
_cell.length_a   1.000
_cell.length_b   1.000
_cell.length_c   1.000
_cell.angle_alpha   90.00
_cell.angle_beta   90.00
_cell.angle_gamma   90.00
#
_symmetry.space_group_name_H-M   'P 1'
#
loop_
_entity.id
_entity.type
_entity.pdbx_description
1 polymer ?
#
loop_
_entity_poly.entity_id
_entity_poly.type
_entity_poly.pdbx_seq_one_letter_code
_entity_poly.pdbx_strand_id
1 'polypeptide(L)'
;MNSEVYQGILSTSLKDTLGYYGLDWKSSIFQHDNDPKHRSKSTKQYMEVSSMTYIDDWPSQSPDLNPIEHIWHHLKLKLSIYENRAKSMHELWHTVEKEWNSFTKDQCLKYIDSMPERIQAVIAEKGGSTRY
;
A
#
# COMPACT_ATOMS: atom_id res chain seq x y z
N MET A 1 2.17 -15.89 2.29
CA MET A 1 2.92 -15.41 1.11
C MET A 1 4.42 -15.39 1.45
N ASN A 2 5.29 -15.90 0.57
CA ASN A 2 6.74 -15.86 0.70
C ASN A 2 7.35 -14.82 -0.27
N SER A 3 8.69 -14.70 -0.31
CA SER A 3 9.37 -13.74 -1.20
C SER A 3 9.15 -14.02 -2.69
N GLU A 4 9.13 -15.29 -3.10
CA GLU A 4 8.92 -15.68 -4.50
C GLU A 4 7.54 -15.27 -5.01
N VAL A 5 6.50 -15.55 -4.21
CA VAL A 5 5.13 -15.13 -4.54
C VAL A 5 5.02 -13.61 -4.58
N TYR A 6 5.69 -12.92 -3.66
CA TYR A 6 5.72 -11.45 -3.66
C TYR A 6 6.40 -10.90 -4.93
N GLN A 7 7.55 -11.43 -5.32
CA GLN A 7 8.23 -11.07 -6.57
C GLN A 7 7.35 -11.36 -7.79
N GLY A 8 6.60 -12.46 -7.77
CA GLY A 8 5.58 -12.78 -8.77
C GLY A 8 4.55 -11.67 -8.92
N ILE A 9 3.98 -11.18 -7.81
CA ILE A 9 3.02 -10.07 -7.79
C ILE A 9 3.64 -8.78 -8.34
N LEU A 10 4.88 -8.47 -7.98
CA LEU A 10 5.59 -7.29 -8.52
C LEU A 10 5.79 -7.39 -10.04
N SER A 11 6.16 -8.57 -10.52
CA SER A 11 6.44 -8.81 -11.95
C SER A 11 5.20 -8.84 -12.85
N THR A 12 4.02 -9.07 -12.25
CA THR A 12 2.74 -9.23 -12.94
C THR A 12 1.81 -8.09 -12.54
N SER A 13 1.04 -8.25 -11.47
CA SER A 13 -0.02 -7.33 -11.05
C SER A 13 0.43 -5.89 -10.93
N LEU A 14 1.59 -5.61 -10.32
CA LEU A 14 2.09 -4.24 -10.21
C LEU A 14 2.46 -3.68 -11.58
N LYS A 15 3.20 -4.45 -12.39
CA LYS A 15 3.62 -4.02 -13.73
C LYS A 15 2.43 -3.76 -14.66
N ASP A 16 1.42 -4.63 -14.63
CA ASP A 16 0.18 -4.47 -15.37
C ASP A 16 -0.60 -3.23 -14.90
N THR A 17 -0.63 -2.98 -13.58
CA THR A 17 -1.26 -1.80 -12.99
C THR A 17 -0.57 -0.51 -13.45
N LEU A 18 0.77 -0.47 -13.44
CA LEU A 18 1.51 0.69 -13.95
C LEU A 18 1.21 0.93 -15.44
N GLY A 19 1.20 -0.14 -16.24
CA GLY A 19 0.83 -0.07 -17.65
C GLY A 19 -0.59 0.47 -17.88
N TYR A 20 -1.56 0.01 -17.09
CA TYR A 20 -2.94 0.50 -17.14
C TYR A 20 -3.04 2.01 -16.87
N TYR A 21 -2.28 2.52 -15.90
CA TYR A 21 -2.26 3.94 -15.56
C TYR A 21 -1.29 4.78 -16.38
N GLY A 22 -0.60 4.20 -17.36
CA GLY A 22 0.40 4.89 -18.18
C GLY A 22 1.65 5.33 -17.40
N LEU A 23 1.93 4.66 -16.27
CA LEU A 23 3.11 4.90 -15.44
C LEU A 23 4.26 4.03 -15.91
N ASP A 24 5.47 4.59 -15.93
CA ASP A 24 6.67 3.84 -16.30
C ASP A 24 7.26 3.10 -15.09
N TRP A 25 7.70 1.86 -15.33
CA TRP A 25 8.27 1.00 -14.30
C TRP A 25 9.53 1.57 -13.66
N LYS A 26 10.40 2.22 -14.44
CA LYS A 26 11.71 2.69 -13.98
C LYS A 26 11.62 4.05 -13.31
N SER A 27 10.75 4.93 -13.81
CA SER A 27 10.57 6.29 -13.26
C SER A 27 9.62 6.35 -12.07
N SER A 28 8.81 5.32 -11.83
CA SER A 28 7.92 5.25 -10.67
C SER A 28 8.70 4.87 -9.41
N ILE A 29 8.41 5.52 -8.29
CA ILE A 29 8.97 5.19 -6.98
C ILE A 29 8.00 4.26 -6.27
N PHE A 30 8.45 3.05 -5.97
CA PHE A 30 7.68 2.05 -5.24
C PHE A 30 7.90 2.17 -3.73
N GLN A 31 6.81 2.14 -2.97
CA GLN A 31 6.83 2.13 -1.51
C GLN A 31 6.27 0.79 -1.00
N HIS A 32 6.94 0.22 0.00
CA HIS A 32 6.49 -0.95 0.75
C HIS A 32 6.96 -0.89 2.20
N ASP A 33 6.41 -1.74 3.06
CA ASP A 33 6.84 -1.86 4.45
C ASP A 33 8.07 -2.77 4.62
N ASN A 34 8.54 -2.88 5.86
CA ASN A 34 9.70 -3.69 6.23
C ASN A 34 9.39 -5.17 6.50
N ASP A 35 8.29 -5.73 5.98
CA ASP A 35 8.01 -7.15 6.14
C ASP A 35 9.20 -8.01 5.66
N PRO A 36 9.59 -9.07 6.39
CA PRO A 36 10.77 -9.87 6.06
C PRO A 36 10.84 -10.35 4.61
N LYS A 37 9.70 -10.63 3.96
CA LYS A 37 9.68 -11.06 2.55
C LYS A 37 9.99 -9.92 1.58
N HIS A 38 9.61 -8.69 1.92
CA HIS A 38 9.88 -7.47 1.15
C HIS A 38 11.36 -7.07 1.25
N ARG A 39 11.97 -7.26 2.42
CA ARG A 39 13.39 -6.94 2.70
C ARG A 39 14.37 -8.10 2.45
N SER A 40 13.86 -9.27 2.07
CA SER A 40 14.70 -10.45 1.86
C SER A 40 15.77 -10.20 0.80
N LYS A 41 16.94 -10.85 0.94
CA LYS A 41 18.04 -10.73 -0.03
C LYS A 41 17.59 -11.01 -1.47
N SER A 42 16.76 -12.04 -1.64
CA SER A 42 16.20 -12.41 -2.94
C SER A 42 15.30 -11.30 -3.52
N THR A 43 14.42 -10.71 -2.70
CA THR A 43 13.54 -9.63 -3.17
C THR A 43 14.31 -8.36 -3.50
N LYS A 44 15.30 -7.97 -2.69
CA LYS A 44 16.17 -6.82 -3.01
C LYS A 44 16.91 -7.02 -4.34
N GLN A 45 17.49 -8.21 -4.53
CA GLN A 45 18.16 -8.56 -5.79
C GLN A 45 17.19 -8.52 -6.98
N TYR A 46 15.95 -8.98 -6.81
CA TYR A 46 14.92 -8.88 -7.85
C TYR A 46 14.62 -7.41 -8.20
N MET A 47 14.46 -6.53 -7.20
CA MET A 47 14.19 -5.09 -7.43
C MET A 47 15.35 -4.41 -8.16
N GLU A 48 16.60 -4.75 -7.82
CA GLU A 48 17.80 -4.26 -8.50
C GLU A 48 17.86 -4.72 -9.96
N VAL A 49 17.71 -6.03 -10.22
CA VAL A 49 17.77 -6.60 -11.58
C VAL A 49 16.61 -6.11 -12.46
N SER A 50 15.44 -5.88 -11.87
CA SER A 50 14.29 -5.31 -12.58
C SER A 50 14.39 -3.80 -12.79
N SER A 51 15.45 -3.14 -12.29
CA SER A 51 15.62 -1.67 -12.37
C SER A 51 14.44 -0.90 -11.77
N MET A 52 13.86 -1.42 -10.68
CA MET A 52 12.77 -0.77 -9.97
C MET A 52 13.33 0.28 -9.01
N THR A 53 12.77 1.48 -9.04
CA THR A 53 13.08 2.50 -8.02
C THR A 53 12.17 2.27 -6.81
N TYR A 54 12.72 2.15 -5.60
CA TYR A 54 11.94 1.92 -4.39
C TYR A 54 12.53 2.63 -3.16
N ILE A 55 11.71 2.81 -2.12
CA ILE A 55 12.13 3.39 -0.84
C ILE A 55 12.74 2.27 0.03
N ASP A 56 14.07 2.26 0.19
CA ASP A 56 14.80 1.20 0.93
C ASP A 56 14.87 1.44 2.45
N ASP A 57 14.71 2.70 2.89
CA ASP A 57 14.92 3.16 4.27
C ASP A 57 13.61 3.41 5.03
N TRP A 58 12.54 2.68 4.67
CA TRP A 58 11.26 2.81 5.36
C TRP A 58 11.42 2.55 6.87
N PRO A 59 10.86 3.40 7.76
CA PRO A 59 10.94 3.18 9.19
C PRO A 59 10.03 2.00 9.62
N SER A 60 10.56 1.15 10.49
CA SER A 60 9.79 0.05 11.06
C SER A 60 8.64 0.56 11.93
N GLN A 61 7.55 -0.22 12.01
CA GLN A 61 6.38 0.07 12.86
C GLN A 61 5.77 1.48 12.63
N SER A 62 5.82 1.96 11.39
CA SER A 62 5.30 3.29 11.03
C SER A 62 4.09 3.20 10.09
N PRO A 63 2.93 2.67 10.55
CA PRO A 63 1.72 2.62 9.75
C PRO A 63 1.22 4.03 9.39
N ASP A 64 1.46 5.03 10.25
CA ASP A 64 1.14 6.45 10.07
C ASP A 64 1.75 7.03 8.79
N LEU A 65 2.88 6.47 8.36
CA LEU A 65 3.58 6.88 7.15
C LEU A 65 3.14 6.10 5.92
N ASN A 66 2.29 5.08 6.03
CA ASN A 66 1.88 4.26 4.89
C ASN A 66 0.45 4.66 4.43
N PRO A 67 0.30 5.42 3.33
CA PRO A 67 -1.02 5.89 2.89
C PRO A 67 -2.04 4.78 2.65
N ILE A 68 -1.61 3.57 2.27
CA ILE A 68 -2.52 2.46 2.00
C ILE A 68 -3.24 1.98 3.27
N GLU A 69 -2.64 2.14 4.45
CA GLU A 69 -3.28 1.79 5.73
C GLU A 69 -4.53 2.63 5.98
N HIS A 70 -4.55 3.88 5.49
CA HIS A 70 -5.73 4.73 5.58
C HIS A 70 -6.83 4.32 4.64
N ILE A 71 -6.48 3.88 3.43
CA ILE A 71 -7.45 3.30 2.49
C ILE A 71 -8.05 2.03 3.08
N TRP A 72 -7.23 1.16 3.69
CA TRP A 72 -7.71 -0.01 4.39
C TRP A 72 -8.61 0.32 5.59
N HIS A 73 -8.25 1.32 6.38
CA HIS A 73 -9.08 1.79 7.48
C HIS A 73 -10.43 2.32 6.98
N HIS A 74 -10.43 3.17 5.96
CA HIS A 74 -11.66 3.69 5.36
C HIS A 74 -12.52 2.58 4.75
N LEU A 75 -11.91 1.59 4.08
CA LEU A 75 -12.62 0.42 3.57
C LEU A 75 -13.31 -0.34 4.72
N LYS A 76 -12.60 -0.60 5.82
CA LYS A 76 -13.17 -1.27 7.00
C LYS A 76 -14.33 -0.46 7.60
N LEU A 77 -14.24 0.87 7.64
CA LEU A 77 -15.34 1.74 8.09
C LEU A 77 -16.56 1.61 7.16
N LYS A 78 -16.36 1.66 5.84
CA LYS A 78 -17.41 1.45 4.84
C LYS A 78 -18.09 0.09 5.00
N LEU A 79 -17.33 -0.96 5.29
CA LEU A 79 -17.89 -2.29 5.54
C LEU A 79 -18.60 -2.39 6.90
N SER A 80 -18.17 -1.64 7.91
CA SER A 80 -18.72 -1.70 9.27
C SER A 80 -20.14 -1.16 9.38
N ILE A 81 -20.54 -0.24 8.50
CA ILE A 81 -21.87 0.38 8.47
C ILE A 81 -22.93 -0.47 7.76
N TYR A 82 -22.54 -1.58 7.13
CA TYR A 82 -23.49 -2.49 6.50
C TYR A 82 -24.33 -3.19 7.58
N GLU A 83 -25.65 -2.99 7.53
CA GLU A 83 -26.59 -3.64 8.45
C GLU A 83 -26.52 -5.17 8.34
N ASN A 84 -26.44 -5.68 7.10
CA ASN A 84 -26.29 -7.10 6.81
C ASN A 84 -24.84 -7.43 6.52
N ARG A 85 -24.16 -8.03 7.48
CA ARG A 85 -22.80 -8.55 7.30
C ARG A 85 -22.80 -9.73 6.33
N ALA A 86 -21.76 -9.81 5.51
CA ALA A 86 -21.53 -10.94 4.63
C ALA A 86 -21.51 -12.26 5.43
N LYS A 87 -22.24 -13.26 4.94
CA LYS A 87 -22.37 -14.59 5.55
C LYS A 87 -21.53 -15.64 4.85
N SER A 88 -20.95 -15.30 3.71
CA SER A 88 -20.07 -16.17 2.93
C SER A 88 -18.82 -15.42 2.44
N MET A 89 -17.80 -16.19 2.07
CA MET A 89 -16.58 -15.63 1.45
C MET A 89 -16.90 -14.89 0.15
N HIS A 90 -17.86 -15.41 -0.63
CA HIS A 90 -18.27 -14.80 -1.90
C HIS A 90 -18.95 -13.45 -1.68
N GLU A 91 -19.87 -13.37 -0.72
CA GLU A 91 -20.52 -12.11 -0.34
C GLU A 91 -19.51 -11.10 0.20
N LEU A 92 -18.55 -11.55 1.00
CA LEU A 92 -17.50 -10.67 1.52
C LEU A 92 -16.63 -10.13 0.38
N TRP A 93 -16.20 -10.99 -0.54
CA TRP A 93 -15.42 -10.59 -1.71
C TRP A 93 -16.16 -9.56 -2.56
N HIS A 94 -17.43 -9.83 -2.89
CA HIS A 94 -18.25 -8.92 -3.67
C HIS A 94 -18.42 -7.56 -2.99
N THR A 95 -18.64 -7.56 -1.66
CA THR A 95 -18.81 -6.31 -0.91
C THR A 95 -17.51 -5.52 -0.82
N VAL A 96 -16.38 -6.20 -0.59
CA VAL A 96 -15.05 -5.59 -0.56
C VAL A 96 -14.71 -4.99 -1.92
N GLU A 97 -14.90 -5.73 -3.00
CA GLU A 97 -14.64 -5.27 -4.37
C GLU A 97 -15.50 -4.05 -4.74
N LYS A 98 -16.79 -4.09 -4.41
CA LYS A 98 -17.71 -2.96 -4.62
C LYS A 98 -17.23 -1.70 -3.90
N GLU A 99 -16.89 -1.80 -2.61
CA GLU A 99 -16.45 -0.64 -1.85
C GLU A 99 -15.04 -0.18 -2.25
N TRP A 100 -14.15 -1.10 -2.61
CA TRP A 100 -12.82 -0.79 -3.13
C TRP A 100 -12.91 0.03 -4.43
N ASN A 101 -13.78 -0.37 -5.35
CA ASN A 101 -13.99 0.36 -6.60
C ASN A 101 -14.74 1.68 -6.44
N SER A 102 -15.23 1.99 -5.23
CA SER A 102 -15.85 3.30 -4.93
C SER A 102 -14.82 4.39 -4.59
N PHE A 103 -13.57 4.02 -4.33
CA PHE A 103 -12.51 5.00 -4.03
C PHE A 103 -12.14 5.80 -5.28
N THR A 104 -12.23 7.12 -5.15
CA THR A 104 -11.87 8.05 -6.22
C THR A 104 -10.39 8.40 -6.17
N LYS A 105 -9.83 8.80 -7.32
CA LYS A 105 -8.46 9.32 -7.41
C LYS A 105 -8.21 10.46 -6.42
N ASP A 106 -9.16 11.38 -6.28
CA ASP A 106 -9.04 12.53 -5.37
C ASP A 106 -8.97 12.12 -3.90
N GLN A 107 -9.67 11.05 -3.51
CA GLN A 107 -9.54 10.49 -2.16
C GLN A 107 -8.15 9.89 -1.93
N CYS A 108 -7.63 9.13 -2.90
CA CYS A 108 -6.29 8.56 -2.82
C CYS A 108 -5.20 9.66 -2.75
N LEU A 109 -5.32 10.68 -3.59
CA LEU A 109 -4.39 11.81 -3.62
C LEU A 109 -4.34 12.54 -2.29
N LYS A 110 -5.46 12.77 -1.61
CA LYS A 110 -5.46 13.40 -0.27
C LYS A 110 -4.58 12.68 0.75
N TYR A 111 -4.52 11.34 0.70
CA TYR A 111 -3.64 10.58 1.61
C TYR A 111 -2.17 10.73 1.22
N ILE A 112 -1.87 10.71 -0.08
CA ILE A 112 -0.52 10.88 -0.61
C ILE A 112 -0.01 12.31 -0.33
N ASP A 113 -0.83 13.32 -0.61
CA ASP A 113 -0.50 14.74 -0.44
C ASP A 113 -0.28 15.11 1.03
N SER A 114 -0.82 14.33 1.98
CA SER A 114 -0.61 14.52 3.42
C SER A 114 0.71 13.96 3.97
N MET A 115 1.51 13.29 3.13
CA MET A 115 2.77 12.66 3.52
C MET A 115 3.80 13.64 4.11
N PRO A 116 4.02 14.85 3.55
CA PRO A 116 4.92 15.83 4.14
C PRO A 116 4.54 16.16 5.58
N GLU A 117 3.27 16.41 5.88
CA GLU A 117 2.79 16.74 7.22
C GLU A 117 2.92 15.57 8.20
N ARG A 118 2.70 14.33 7.73
CA ARG A 118 2.88 13.11 8.53
C ARG A 118 4.33 12.91 8.92
N ILE A 119 5.24 13.07 7.97
CA ILE A 119 6.69 12.98 8.20
C ILE A 119 7.11 14.04 9.24
N GLN A 120 6.63 15.28 9.10
CA GLN A 120 6.90 16.33 10.10
C GLN A 120 6.36 15.98 11.48
N ALA A 121 5.16 15.38 11.58
CA ALA A 121 4.60 14.94 12.85
C ALA A 121 5.46 13.85 13.51
N VAL A 122 5.91 12.85 12.74
CA VAL A 122 6.80 11.78 13.26
C VAL A 122 8.13 12.37 13.74
N ILE A 123 8.70 13.33 13.00
CA ILE A 123 9.93 14.03 13.41
C ILE A 123 9.71 14.81 14.71
N ALA A 124 8.59 15.53 14.84
CA ALA A 124 8.24 16.28 16.05
C ALA A 124 8.08 15.37 17.27
N GLU A 125 7.48 14.19 17.08
CA GLU A 125 7.35 13.13 18.10
C GLU A 125 8.63 12.30 18.28
N LYS A 126 9.74 12.67 17.64
CA LYS A 126 11.04 11.99 17.70
C LYS A 126 10.95 10.49 17.37
N GLY A 127 10.12 10.14 16.39
CA GLY A 127 9.85 8.75 15.98
C GLY A 127 8.74 8.07 16.76
N GLY A 128 8.04 8.78 17.65
CA GLY A 128 6.84 8.30 18.33
C GLY A 128 5.61 8.23 17.41
N SER A 129 4.53 7.61 17.92
CA SER A 129 3.25 7.52 17.22
C SER A 129 2.60 8.88 17.05
N THR A 130 1.92 9.07 15.93
CA THR A 130 1.21 10.30 15.60
C THR A 130 -0.30 10.09 15.60
N ARG A 131 -1.06 11.13 15.27
CA ARG A 131 -2.53 11.06 15.10
C ARG A 131 -2.96 10.40 13.78
N TYR A 132 -2.02 10.17 12.87
CA TYR A 132 -2.30 9.63 11.54
C TYR A 132 -2.41 8.12 11.63
#